data_AF-A0A257KYP7-F1
#
_entry.id   AF-A0A257KYP7-F1
#
_cell.length_a   1.000
_cell.length_b   1.000
_cell.length_c   1.000
_cell.angle_alpha   90.00
_cell.angle_beta   90.00
_cell.angle_gamma   90.00
#
_symmetry.space_group_name_H-M   'P 1'
#
loop_
_entity.id
_entity.type
_entity.pdbx_description
1 polymer ?
#
loop_
_entity_poly.entity_id
_entity_poly.type
_entity_poly.pdbx_seq_one_letter_code
_entity_poly.pdbx_strand_id
1 'polypeptide(L)'
;TMTITVNPNVTPTFTQVAAICSGASLSALPTTSNNSLTGAWSPALDNSATTTYTFTPTAGLCATSATMTITVNPNVTPSFTQVAAICAGASLSALPTTSNNNLTGTWSPALDNAATTTYTFTPTAGLCATTATMTITVNPNVTPTFTQVAAICAGASLSALPTTSNNSLTGTWLPALDNTATTTYTFTPTAGLCATTATMTITVNPNVTPTFTQVAAICAGASLSALPTTSNNSLT
;
A
#
# COMPACT_ATOMS: atom_id res chain seq x y z
N THR A 1 48.19 78.32 -10.25
CA THR A 1 47.83 77.39 -9.15
C THR A 1 47.39 76.08 -9.77
N MET A 2 47.94 74.94 -9.33
CA MET A 2 47.53 73.62 -9.81
C MET A 2 46.42 73.09 -8.90
N THR A 3 45.25 72.79 -9.45
CA THR A 3 44.16 72.13 -8.74
C THR A 3 44.18 70.64 -9.05
N ILE A 4 44.40 69.84 -8.01
CA ILE A 4 44.27 68.37 -8.08
C ILE A 4 42.83 68.04 -7.67
N THR A 5 42.10 67.40 -8.58
CA THR A 5 40.76 66.86 -8.28
C THR A 5 40.91 65.43 -7.77
N VAL A 6 40.51 65.18 -6.53
CA VAL A 6 40.44 63.84 -5.95
C VAL A 6 38.97 63.39 -6.02
N ASN A 7 38.70 62.36 -6.82
CA ASN A 7 37.37 61.77 -6.87
C ASN A 7 37.20 60.80 -5.69
N PRO A 8 36.12 60.89 -4.90
CA PRO A 8 35.86 59.95 -3.82
C PRO A 8 35.59 58.55 -4.37
N ASN A 9 35.95 57.53 -3.59
CA ASN A 9 35.62 56.16 -3.96
C ASN A 9 34.13 55.87 -3.86
N VAL A 10 33.58 55.20 -4.86
CA VAL A 10 32.18 54.74 -4.90
C VAL A 10 32.11 53.23 -4.73
N THR A 11 31.21 52.74 -3.88
CA THR A 11 30.95 51.30 -3.74
C THR A 11 29.92 50.86 -4.79
N PRO A 12 30.21 49.83 -5.62
CA PRO A 12 29.25 49.22 -6.52
C PRO A 12 28.01 48.68 -5.79
N THR A 13 26.82 48.91 -6.35
CA THR A 13 25.57 48.37 -5.81
C THR A 13 24.96 47.36 -6.79
N PHE A 14 24.39 46.27 -6.26
CA PHE A 14 23.78 45.19 -7.05
C PHE A 14 22.44 44.79 -6.46
N THR A 15 21.55 44.30 -7.33
CA THR A 15 20.34 43.58 -6.89
C THR A 15 20.75 42.20 -6.39
N GLN A 16 20.26 41.80 -5.21
CA GLN A 16 20.57 40.51 -4.61
C GLN A 16 19.99 39.36 -5.46
N VAL A 17 20.75 38.28 -5.60
CA VAL A 17 20.24 37.00 -6.07
C VAL A 17 19.52 36.28 -4.93
N ALA A 18 18.27 35.88 -5.15
CA ALA A 18 17.52 35.09 -4.18
C ALA A 18 18.19 33.73 -3.92
N ALA A 19 17.91 33.13 -2.77
CA ALA A 19 18.41 31.80 -2.45
C ALA A 19 17.93 30.76 -3.49
N ILE A 20 18.81 29.83 -3.84
CA ILE A 20 18.53 28.75 -4.80
C ILE A 20 18.63 27.38 -4.14
N CYS A 21 18.05 26.36 -4.75
CA CYS A 21 18.30 24.97 -4.36
C CYS A 21 19.62 24.47 -4.95
N SER A 22 20.28 23.53 -4.28
CA SER A 22 21.49 22.90 -4.77
C SER A 22 21.26 22.26 -6.14
N GLY A 23 22.09 22.63 -7.12
CA GLY A 23 22.00 22.20 -8.52
C GLY A 23 20.97 22.96 -9.36
N ALA A 24 20.23 23.92 -8.81
CA ALA A 24 19.34 24.77 -9.60
C ALA A 24 20.14 25.65 -10.58
N SER A 25 19.51 26.07 -11.67
CA SER A 25 20.13 26.97 -12.64
C SER A 25 20.48 28.30 -11.97
N LEU A 26 21.73 28.74 -12.12
CA LEU A 26 22.22 30.05 -11.65
C LEU A 26 22.66 30.89 -12.85
N SER A 27 22.00 32.02 -13.07
CA SER A 27 22.35 32.96 -14.13
C SER A 27 23.67 33.68 -13.84
N ALA A 28 24.36 34.10 -14.90
CA ALA A 28 25.56 34.93 -14.76
C ALA A 28 25.29 36.22 -13.98
N LEU A 29 26.23 36.62 -13.12
CA LEU A 29 26.11 37.87 -12.37
C LEU A 29 26.38 39.09 -13.28
N PRO A 30 25.70 40.23 -13.04
CA PRO A 30 25.94 41.44 -13.82
C PRO A 30 27.39 41.92 -13.72
N THR A 31 28.01 42.22 -14.86
CA THR A 31 29.36 42.81 -14.94
C THR A 31 29.36 44.34 -14.84
N THR A 32 28.17 44.94 -14.75
CA THR A 32 27.96 46.38 -14.53
C THR A 32 27.03 46.55 -13.33
N SER A 33 27.43 47.37 -12.36
CA SER A 33 26.65 47.65 -11.17
C SER A 33 25.46 48.58 -11.45
N ASN A 34 24.52 48.67 -10.51
CA ASN A 34 23.35 49.55 -10.58
C ASN A 34 23.75 51.05 -10.63
N ASN A 35 24.95 51.39 -10.17
CA ASN A 35 25.56 52.72 -10.30
C ASN A 35 26.61 52.80 -11.43
N SER A 36 26.47 51.96 -12.46
CA SER A 36 27.20 52.03 -13.74
C SER A 36 28.72 51.79 -13.67
N LEU A 37 29.21 51.07 -12.65
CA LEU A 37 30.61 50.66 -12.54
C LEU A 37 30.81 49.28 -13.18
N THR A 38 31.75 49.16 -14.11
CA THR A 38 32.10 47.87 -14.73
C THR A 38 33.09 47.10 -13.86
N GLY A 39 33.10 45.77 -13.97
CA GLY A 39 34.01 44.91 -13.23
C GLY A 39 33.74 43.43 -13.46
N ALA A 40 34.36 42.59 -12.64
CA ALA A 40 34.24 41.14 -12.70
C ALA A 40 34.01 40.52 -11.32
N TRP A 41 33.37 39.36 -11.29
CA TRP A 41 33.12 38.59 -10.07
C TRP A 41 34.14 37.46 -9.91
N SER A 42 34.49 37.16 -8.66
CA SER A 42 35.28 35.99 -8.26
C SER A 42 34.74 35.43 -6.94
N PRO A 43 34.72 34.10 -6.71
CA PRO A 43 35.16 33.02 -7.61
C PRO A 43 34.18 32.80 -8.78
N ALA A 44 34.45 31.78 -9.61
CA ALA A 44 33.49 31.30 -10.62
C ALA A 44 32.18 30.86 -9.96
N LEU A 45 31.06 30.97 -10.69
CA LEU A 45 29.74 30.65 -10.15
C LEU A 45 29.61 29.17 -9.75
N ASP A 46 29.12 28.96 -8.54
CA ASP A 46 28.83 27.67 -7.93
C ASP A 46 27.36 27.65 -7.47
N ASN A 47 26.61 26.67 -7.98
CA ASN A 47 25.21 26.43 -7.61
C ASN A 47 25.05 25.21 -6.69
N SER A 48 26.14 24.65 -6.18
CA SER A 48 26.15 23.50 -5.29
C SER A 48 26.35 23.88 -3.83
N ALA A 49 27.07 24.98 -3.56
CA ALA A 49 27.37 25.48 -2.22
C ALA A 49 27.14 26.99 -2.07
N THR A 50 26.77 27.40 -0.84
CA THR A 50 26.63 28.81 -0.49
C THR A 50 28.00 29.49 -0.62
N THR A 51 28.06 30.52 -1.45
CA THR A 51 29.34 31.15 -1.84
C THR A 51 29.23 32.67 -1.75
N THR A 52 30.27 33.30 -1.18
CA THR A 52 30.44 34.75 -1.21
C THR A 52 31.30 35.15 -2.40
N TYR A 53 30.74 35.94 -3.28
CA TYR A 53 31.38 36.49 -4.47
C TYR A 53 31.87 37.91 -4.19
N THR A 54 33.05 38.24 -4.69
CA THR A 54 33.63 39.58 -4.65
C THR A 54 33.61 40.16 -6.06
N PHE A 55 32.98 41.33 -6.20
CA PHE A 55 33.05 42.16 -7.39
C PHE A 55 34.26 43.07 -7.32
N THR A 56 35.14 42.98 -8.31
CA THR A 56 36.30 43.84 -8.48
C THR A 56 36.04 44.82 -9.63
N PRO A 57 35.93 46.14 -9.35
CA PRO A 57 35.76 47.14 -10.39
C PRO A 57 36.92 47.17 -11.39
N THR A 58 36.63 47.54 -12.63
CA THR A 58 37.67 47.85 -13.62
C THR A 58 38.58 48.96 -13.10
N ALA A 59 39.88 48.85 -13.36
CA ALA A 59 40.86 49.84 -12.91
C ALA A 59 40.53 51.25 -13.44
N GLY A 60 40.76 52.27 -12.61
CA GLY A 60 40.55 53.68 -12.97
C GLY A 60 39.15 54.24 -12.67
N LEU A 61 38.23 53.44 -12.13
CA LEU A 61 36.86 53.87 -11.85
C LEU A 61 36.65 54.55 -10.48
N CYS A 62 37.71 54.78 -9.68
CA CYS A 62 37.60 55.28 -8.30
C CYS A 62 36.52 54.52 -7.51
N ALA A 63 36.62 53.19 -7.47
CA ALA A 63 35.61 52.33 -6.86
C ALA A 63 36.23 51.28 -5.95
N THR A 64 35.50 50.92 -4.89
CA THR A 64 35.87 49.82 -3.97
C THR A 64 35.22 48.51 -4.42
N SER A 65 35.74 47.38 -3.93
CA SER A 65 35.09 46.09 -4.13
C SER A 65 33.74 46.02 -3.41
N ALA A 66 32.81 45.24 -3.95
CA ALA A 66 31.57 44.87 -3.29
C ALA A 66 31.50 43.34 -3.15
N THR A 67 30.71 42.85 -2.19
CA THR A 67 30.49 41.42 -1.99
C THR A 67 29.03 41.06 -2.07
N MET A 68 28.73 39.86 -2.56
CA MET A 68 27.39 39.28 -2.55
C MET A 68 27.47 37.81 -2.17
N THR A 69 26.66 37.39 -1.21
CA THR A 69 26.51 35.96 -0.86
C THR A 69 25.28 35.41 -1.55
N ILE A 70 25.47 34.33 -2.31
CA ILE A 70 24.35 33.56 -2.87
C ILE A 70 24.17 32.33 -1.98
N THR A 71 23.00 32.23 -1.36
CA THR A 71 22.63 31.09 -0.52
C THR A 71 22.17 29.93 -1.40
N VAL A 72 22.79 28.77 -1.19
CA VAL A 72 22.39 27.50 -1.80
C VAL A 72 21.83 26.59 -0.71
N ASN A 73 20.54 26.30 -0.80
CA ASN A 73 19.84 25.40 0.11
C ASN A 73 20.07 23.94 -0.33
N PRO A 74 20.56 23.05 0.55
CA PRO A 74 20.74 21.64 0.21
C PRO A 74 19.39 20.98 -0.06
N ASN A 75 19.38 19.97 -0.93
CA ASN A 75 18.17 19.22 -1.20
C ASN A 75 17.87 18.25 -0.05
N VAL A 76 16.61 18.19 0.38
CA VAL A 76 16.13 17.31 1.45
C VAL A 76 15.26 16.21 0.88
N THR A 77 15.46 14.96 1.29
CA THR A 77 14.58 13.85 0.92
C THR A 77 13.37 13.78 1.86
N PRO A 78 12.12 13.76 1.36
CA PRO A 78 10.92 13.56 2.15
C PRO A 78 10.94 12.23 2.92
N SER A 79 10.49 12.26 4.18
CA SER A 79 10.35 11.06 5.02
C SER A 79 8.87 10.78 5.30
N PHE A 80 8.47 9.51 5.25
CA PHE A 80 7.10 9.06 5.49
C PHE A 80 7.06 7.85 6.41
N THR A 81 5.97 7.72 7.15
CA THR A 81 5.65 6.49 7.87
C THR A 81 5.16 5.46 6.87
N GLN A 82 5.74 4.26 6.90
CA GLN A 82 5.40 3.18 5.97
C GLN A 82 3.97 2.67 6.20
N VAL A 83 3.26 2.42 5.10
CA VAL A 83 1.96 1.74 5.13
C VAL A 83 2.19 0.24 5.29
N ALA A 84 1.48 -0.38 6.24
CA ALA A 84 1.50 -1.82 6.45
C ALA A 84 0.92 -2.58 5.24
N ALA A 85 1.30 -3.85 5.08
CA ALA A 85 0.72 -4.68 4.03
C ALA A 85 -0.79 -4.82 4.20
N ILE A 86 -1.51 -4.85 3.09
CA ILE A 86 -2.97 -4.99 3.04
C ILE A 86 -3.37 -6.25 2.26
N CYS A 87 -4.60 -6.72 2.44
CA CYS A 87 -5.17 -7.76 1.58
C CYS A 87 -5.72 -7.14 0.29
N ALA A 88 -5.74 -7.90 -0.80
CA ALA A 88 -6.32 -7.48 -2.06
C ALA A 88 -7.80 -7.04 -1.87
N GLY A 89 -8.09 -5.81 -2.30
CA GLY A 89 -9.41 -5.19 -2.16
C GLY A 89 -9.71 -4.60 -0.78
N ALA A 90 -8.80 -4.71 0.19
CA ALA A 90 -8.96 -4.03 1.48
C ALA A 90 -8.92 -2.50 1.30
N SER A 91 -9.56 -1.77 2.22
CA SER A 91 -9.53 -0.30 2.21
C SER A 91 -8.10 0.22 2.35
N LEU A 92 -7.71 1.13 1.46
CA LEU A 92 -6.44 1.84 1.52
C LEU A 92 -6.70 3.34 1.67
N SER A 93 -6.23 3.92 2.77
CA SER A 93 -6.35 5.37 3.02
C SER A 93 -5.47 6.18 2.08
N ALA A 94 -5.87 7.44 1.84
CA ALA A 94 -5.05 8.39 1.10
C ALA A 94 -3.64 8.53 1.72
N LEU A 95 -2.62 8.59 0.88
CA LEU A 95 -1.25 8.86 1.34
C LEU A 95 -1.12 10.34 1.75
N PRO A 96 -0.31 10.63 2.79
CA PRO A 96 -0.12 12.01 3.24
C PRO A 96 0.54 12.87 2.16
N THR A 97 0.00 14.06 1.94
CA THR A 97 0.53 15.05 0.99
C THR A 97 1.59 15.96 1.60
N THR A 98 1.86 15.80 2.90
CA THR A 98 2.94 16.45 3.64
C THR A 98 3.77 15.37 4.32
N SER A 99 5.08 15.41 4.13
CA SER A 99 6.02 14.47 4.75
C SER A 99 6.25 14.74 6.25
N ASN A 100 6.86 13.78 6.94
CA ASN A 100 7.26 13.90 8.35
C ASN A 100 8.27 15.04 8.60
N ASN A 101 8.95 15.50 7.55
CA ASN A 101 9.84 16.66 7.56
C ASN A 101 9.23 17.90 6.87
N ASN A 102 7.90 18.01 6.86
CA ASN A 102 7.13 19.19 6.46
C ASN A 102 7.27 19.61 4.98
N LEU A 103 7.61 18.69 4.08
CA LEU A 103 7.65 18.93 2.64
C LEU A 103 6.31 18.55 2.02
N THR A 104 5.67 19.48 1.31
CA THR A 104 4.42 19.22 0.58
C THR A 104 4.70 18.64 -0.80
N GLY A 105 3.75 17.88 -1.34
CA GLY A 105 3.88 17.27 -2.66
C GLY A 105 2.73 16.35 -3.01
N THR A 106 2.92 15.57 -4.07
CA THR A 106 1.91 14.64 -4.62
C THR A 106 2.49 13.25 -4.83
N TRP A 107 1.62 12.24 -4.75
CA TRP A 107 1.97 10.85 -5.03
C TRP A 107 1.53 10.42 -6.43
N SER A 108 2.31 9.55 -7.05
CA SER A 108 1.98 8.86 -8.31
C SER A 108 2.51 7.42 -8.27
N PRO A 109 1.83 6.41 -8.82
CA PRO A 109 0.54 6.48 -9.50
C PRO A 109 -0.64 6.71 -8.55
N ALA A 110 -1.88 6.72 -9.07
CA ALA A 110 -3.08 6.68 -8.25
C ALA A 110 -3.10 5.42 -7.37
N LEU A 111 -3.79 5.49 -6.23
CA LEU A 111 -3.82 4.39 -5.27
C LEU A 111 -4.47 3.13 -5.86
N ASP A 112 -3.78 2.01 -5.65
CA ASP A 112 -4.17 0.67 -6.05
C ASP A 112 -4.12 -0.24 -4.80
N ASN A 113 -5.25 -0.87 -4.50
CA ASN A 113 -5.41 -1.84 -3.42
C ASN A 113 -5.59 -3.28 -3.91
N ALA A 114 -5.42 -3.53 -5.21
CA ALA A 114 -5.48 -4.84 -5.83
C ALA A 114 -4.09 -5.43 -6.09
N ALA A 115 -3.08 -4.58 -6.31
CA ALA A 115 -1.71 -5.02 -6.59
C ALA A 115 -0.64 -4.27 -5.79
N THR A 116 0.45 -4.98 -5.47
CA THR A 116 1.64 -4.37 -4.85
C THR A 116 2.18 -3.29 -5.77
N THR A 117 2.28 -2.05 -5.26
CA THR A 117 2.60 -0.88 -6.06
C THR A 117 3.64 -0.02 -5.38
N THR A 118 4.62 0.47 -6.15
CA THR A 118 5.60 1.47 -5.72
C THR A 118 5.10 2.86 -6.12
N TYR A 119 4.90 3.70 -5.11
CA TYR A 119 4.48 5.09 -5.25
C TYR A 119 5.70 6.01 -5.16
N THR A 120 5.70 7.06 -5.96
CA THR A 120 6.70 8.13 -5.97
C THR A 120 6.05 9.40 -5.49
N PHE A 121 6.61 9.99 -4.43
CA PHE A 121 6.28 11.31 -3.95
C PHE A 121 7.13 12.36 -4.66
N THR A 122 6.46 13.33 -5.28
CA THR A 122 7.08 14.47 -5.95
C THR A 122 6.81 15.72 -5.12
N PRO A 123 7.84 16.34 -4.52
CA PRO A 123 7.67 17.58 -3.76
C PRO A 123 7.15 18.73 -4.62
N THR A 124 6.44 19.66 -3.99
CA THR A 124 6.07 20.95 -4.60
C THR A 124 7.34 21.69 -5.03
N ALA A 125 7.29 22.35 -6.20
CA ALA A 125 8.42 23.10 -6.73
C ALA A 125 8.89 24.19 -5.77
N GLY A 126 10.21 24.41 -5.70
CA GLY A 126 10.83 25.44 -4.87
C GLY A 126 11.16 25.02 -3.42
N LEU A 127 10.81 23.80 -3.01
CA LEU A 127 11.08 23.30 -1.65
C LEU A 127 12.51 22.78 -1.40
N CYS A 128 13.37 22.81 -2.42
CA CYS A 128 14.71 22.19 -2.37
C CYS A 128 14.64 20.76 -1.82
N ALA A 129 13.87 19.92 -2.52
CA ALA A 129 13.61 18.56 -2.10
C ALA A 129 13.73 17.59 -3.27
N THR A 130 14.17 16.36 -2.97
CA THR A 130 14.21 15.26 -3.94
C THR A 130 12.93 14.44 -3.87
N THR A 131 12.68 13.61 -4.87
CA THR A 131 11.61 12.61 -4.79
C THR A 131 11.88 11.58 -3.68
N ALA A 132 10.81 10.95 -3.19
CA ALA A 132 10.87 9.80 -2.31
C ALA A 132 9.97 8.68 -2.84
N THR A 133 10.22 7.43 -2.48
CA THR A 133 9.42 6.28 -2.93
C THR A 133 8.91 5.46 -1.76
N MET A 134 7.74 4.86 -1.90
CA MET A 134 7.16 3.94 -0.94
C MET A 134 6.46 2.79 -1.65
N THR A 135 6.75 1.56 -1.26
CA THR A 135 6.04 0.37 -1.77
C THR A 135 4.98 -0.05 -0.78
N ILE A 136 3.75 -0.25 -1.26
CA ILE A 136 2.66 -0.83 -0.48
C ILE A 136 2.44 -2.26 -0.98
N THR A 137 2.62 -3.22 -0.08
CA THR A 137 2.40 -4.64 -0.39
C THR A 137 0.92 -4.97 -0.31
N VAL A 138 0.42 -5.60 -1.38
CA VAL A 138 -0.94 -6.16 -1.44
C VAL A 138 -0.84 -7.68 -1.50
N ASN A 139 -1.31 -8.34 -0.45
CA ASN A 139 -1.36 -9.79 -0.33
C ASN A 139 -2.60 -10.32 -1.07
N PRO A 140 -2.45 -11.26 -2.02
CA PRO A 140 -3.59 -11.83 -2.72
C PRO A 140 -4.47 -12.62 -1.75
N ASN A 141 -5.77 -12.65 -2.05
CA ASN A 141 -6.71 -13.44 -1.24
C ASN A 141 -6.58 -14.93 -1.57
N VAL A 142 -6.53 -15.76 -0.53
CA VAL A 142 -6.43 -17.23 -0.64
C VAL A 142 -7.76 -17.87 -0.25
N THR A 143 -8.22 -18.85 -1.04
CA THR A 143 -9.41 -19.64 -0.67
C THR A 143 -9.00 -20.82 0.22
N PRO A 144 -9.63 -20.99 1.40
CA PRO A 144 -9.41 -22.14 2.28
C PRO A 144 -9.76 -23.46 1.59
N THR A 145 -8.93 -24.48 1.78
CA THR A 145 -9.17 -25.83 1.25
C THR A 145 -9.43 -26.82 2.38
N PHE A 146 -10.42 -27.68 2.21
CA PHE A 146 -10.80 -28.70 3.20
C PHE A 146 -10.91 -30.07 2.55
N THR A 147 -10.66 -31.11 3.35
CA THR A 147 -11.00 -32.49 2.97
C THR A 147 -12.52 -32.66 3.10
N GLN A 148 -13.17 -33.18 2.06
CA GLN A 148 -14.63 -33.37 2.08
C GLN A 148 -15.07 -34.43 3.09
N VAL A 149 -16.19 -34.16 3.74
CA VAL A 149 -16.91 -35.15 4.57
C VAL A 149 -17.75 -36.04 3.66
N ALA A 150 -17.67 -37.35 3.86
CA ALA A 150 -18.49 -38.32 3.14
C ALA A 150 -19.98 -38.18 3.52
N ALA A 151 -20.87 -38.68 2.67
CA ALA A 151 -22.30 -38.72 2.98
C ALA A 151 -22.57 -39.58 4.22
N ILE A 152 -23.54 -39.16 5.03
CA ILE A 152 -23.95 -39.85 6.27
C ILE A 152 -25.42 -40.26 6.20
N CYS A 153 -25.83 -41.22 7.02
CA CYS A 153 -27.26 -41.50 7.23
C CYS A 153 -27.87 -40.50 8.22
N ALA A 154 -29.17 -40.26 8.12
CA ALA A 154 -29.89 -39.36 9.01
C ALA A 154 -29.76 -39.79 10.48
N GLY A 155 -29.26 -38.89 11.32
CA GLY A 155 -29.00 -39.11 12.74
C GLY A 155 -27.70 -39.85 13.05
N ALA A 156 -26.89 -40.22 12.04
CA ALA A 156 -25.56 -40.77 12.26
C ALA A 156 -24.65 -39.74 12.95
N SER A 157 -23.61 -40.21 13.67
CA SER A 157 -22.65 -39.31 14.29
C SER A 157 -21.89 -38.49 13.25
N LEU A 158 -21.73 -37.19 13.54
CA LEU A 158 -20.99 -36.25 12.69
C LEU A 158 -19.96 -35.52 13.55
N SER A 159 -18.69 -35.64 13.19
CA SER A 159 -17.59 -34.94 13.88
C SER A 159 -17.62 -33.44 13.58
N ALA A 160 -17.05 -32.65 14.50
CA ALA A 160 -16.86 -31.21 14.29
C ALA A 160 -16.04 -30.95 13.03
N LEU A 161 -16.43 -29.92 12.26
CA LEU A 161 -15.65 -29.47 11.11
C LEU A 161 -14.34 -28.80 11.58
N PRO A 162 -13.22 -28.99 10.85
CA PRO A 162 -11.95 -28.39 11.23
C PRO A 162 -12.03 -26.86 11.17
N THR A 163 -11.53 -26.20 12.21
CA THR A 163 -11.46 -24.73 12.32
C THR A 163 -10.19 -24.14 11.70
N THR A 164 -9.31 -24.99 11.19
CA THR A 164 -8.12 -24.63 10.41
C THR A 164 -8.15 -25.41 9.10
N SER A 165 -7.98 -24.72 7.98
CA SER A 165 -7.96 -25.34 6.65
C SER A 165 -6.66 -26.10 6.36
N ASN A 166 -6.64 -26.90 5.29
CA ASN A 166 -5.46 -27.63 4.83
C ASN A 166 -4.32 -26.68 4.39
N ASN A 167 -4.63 -25.42 4.09
CA ASN A 167 -3.68 -24.34 3.80
C ASN A 167 -3.50 -23.37 4.99
N SER A 168 -3.71 -23.85 6.22
CA SER A 168 -3.37 -23.18 7.48
C SER A 168 -4.12 -21.88 7.78
N LEU A 169 -5.32 -21.68 7.23
CA LEU A 169 -6.18 -20.53 7.51
C LEU A 169 -7.16 -20.89 8.63
N THR A 170 -7.21 -20.08 9.69
CA THR A 170 -8.17 -20.26 10.78
C THR A 170 -9.51 -19.61 10.46
N GLY A 171 -10.60 -20.11 11.03
CA GLY A 171 -11.93 -19.55 10.83
C GLY A 171 -13.04 -20.33 11.50
N THR A 172 -14.28 -20.03 11.14
CA THR A 172 -15.49 -20.63 11.72
C THR A 172 -16.45 -21.09 10.63
N TRP A 173 -17.27 -22.09 10.95
CA TRP A 173 -18.30 -22.62 10.06
C TRP A 173 -19.69 -22.16 10.48
N LEU A 174 -20.55 -21.88 9.49
CA LEU A 174 -21.98 -21.65 9.68
C LEU A 174 -22.78 -22.35 8.56
N PRO A 175 -23.99 -22.86 8.81
CA PRO A 175 -24.70 -22.88 10.11
C PRO A 175 -24.08 -23.89 11.09
N ALA A 176 -24.69 -24.04 12.28
CA ALA A 176 -24.34 -25.11 13.20
C ALA A 176 -24.52 -26.49 12.55
N LEU A 177 -23.74 -27.48 12.98
CA LEU A 177 -23.77 -28.83 12.42
C LEU A 177 -25.16 -29.47 12.54
N ASP A 178 -25.63 -30.01 11.42
CA ASP A 178 -26.88 -30.75 11.27
C ASP A 178 -26.59 -32.10 10.60
N ASN A 179 -26.96 -33.18 11.28
CA ASN A 179 -26.82 -34.56 10.82
C ASN A 179 -28.16 -35.19 10.39
N THR A 180 -29.22 -34.39 10.27
CA THR A 180 -30.57 -34.80 9.90
C THR A 180 -30.97 -34.33 8.51
N ALA A 181 -30.36 -33.24 8.00
CA ALA A 181 -30.61 -32.70 6.68
C ALA A 181 -29.32 -32.41 5.90
N THR A 182 -29.38 -32.59 4.58
CA THR A 182 -28.28 -32.17 3.69
C THR A 182 -28.09 -30.67 3.79
N THR A 183 -26.89 -30.24 4.21
CA THR A 183 -26.62 -28.85 4.57
C THR A 183 -25.33 -28.37 3.91
N THR A 184 -25.35 -27.14 3.39
CA THR A 184 -24.16 -26.44 2.91
C THR A 184 -23.65 -25.50 4.00
N TYR A 185 -22.41 -25.75 4.42
CA TYR A 185 -21.70 -24.97 5.42
C TYR A 185 -20.77 -23.98 4.72
N THR A 186 -20.70 -22.76 5.23
CA THR A 186 -19.79 -21.70 4.81
C THR A 186 -18.72 -21.52 5.88
N PHE A 187 -17.46 -21.68 5.49
CA PHE A 187 -16.31 -21.32 6.30
C PHE A 187 -15.96 -19.84 6.10
N THR A 188 -15.87 -19.12 7.21
CA THR A 188 -15.46 -17.72 7.25
C THR A 188 -14.10 -17.62 7.93
N PRO A 189 -13.04 -17.24 7.20
CA PRO A 189 -11.72 -17.05 7.78
C PRO A 189 -11.70 -15.96 8.86
N THR A 190 -10.77 -16.08 9.81
CA THR A 190 -10.46 -15.02 10.76
C THR A 190 -10.01 -13.74 10.01
N ALA A 191 -10.45 -12.58 10.49
CA ALA A 191 -10.11 -11.30 9.88
C ALA A 191 -8.59 -11.08 9.81
N GLY A 192 -8.12 -10.46 8.71
CA GLY A 192 -6.71 -10.13 8.50
C GLY A 192 -5.87 -11.21 7.82
N LEU A 193 -6.43 -12.40 7.55
CA LEU A 193 -5.70 -13.51 6.91
C LEU A 193 -5.60 -13.42 5.37
N CYS A 194 -6.15 -12.38 4.75
CA CYS A 194 -6.26 -12.26 3.29
C CYS A 194 -6.83 -13.53 2.66
N ALA A 195 -8.04 -13.90 3.09
CA ALA A 195 -8.69 -15.12 2.68
C ALA A 195 -10.16 -14.89 2.33
N THR A 196 -10.66 -15.66 1.38
CA THR A 196 -12.09 -15.66 1.00
C THR A 196 -12.84 -16.75 1.76
N THR A 197 -14.17 -16.70 1.75
CA THR A 197 -14.98 -17.81 2.25
C THR A 197 -14.80 -19.06 1.39
N ALA A 198 -15.08 -20.21 1.98
CA ALA A 198 -15.17 -21.50 1.29
C ALA A 198 -16.46 -22.20 1.72
N THR A 199 -16.99 -23.10 0.88
CA THR A 199 -18.21 -23.85 1.20
C THR A 199 -17.97 -25.36 1.15
N MET A 200 -18.75 -26.09 1.93
CA MET A 200 -18.77 -27.55 1.94
C MET A 200 -20.20 -28.04 2.14
N THR A 201 -20.66 -28.93 1.27
CA THR A 201 -21.96 -29.60 1.44
C THR A 201 -21.75 -30.98 2.04
N ILE A 202 -22.50 -31.30 3.09
CA ILE A 202 -22.57 -32.64 3.68
C ILE A 202 -23.93 -33.23 3.33
N THR A 203 -23.92 -34.36 2.63
CA THR A 203 -25.13 -35.07 2.24
C THR A 203 -25.61 -35.96 3.37
N VAL A 204 -26.89 -35.84 3.71
CA VAL A 204 -27.58 -36.71 4.68
C VAL A 204 -28.61 -37.56 3.94
N ASN A 205 -28.40 -38.87 3.95
CA ASN A 205 -29.26 -39.87 3.35
C ASN A 205 -30.39 -40.23 4.35
N PRO A 206 -31.67 -40.16 3.94
CA PRO A 206 -32.78 -40.47 4.83
C PRO A 206 -32.77 -41.95 5.22
N ASN A 207 -33.25 -42.24 6.44
CA ASN A 207 -33.46 -43.61 6.88
C ASN A 207 -34.64 -44.22 6.11
N VAL A 208 -34.46 -45.42 5.57
CA VAL A 208 -35.49 -46.14 4.82
C VAL A 208 -36.10 -47.20 5.73
N THR A 209 -37.41 -47.13 5.96
CA THR A 209 -38.13 -48.15 6.72
C THR A 209 -38.33 -49.39 5.84
N PRO A 210 -37.91 -50.59 6.27
CA PRO A 210 -38.20 -51.83 5.55
C PRO A 210 -39.71 -52.07 5.53
N THR A 211 -40.29 -52.28 4.35
CA THR A 211 -41.71 -52.66 4.22
C THR A 211 -41.82 -54.13 3.83
N PHE A 212 -42.80 -54.83 4.40
CA PHE A 212 -43.03 -56.25 4.17
C PHE A 212 -44.47 -56.47 3.72
N THR A 213 -44.65 -57.38 2.77
CA THR A 213 -46.00 -57.85 2.42
C THR A 213 -46.56 -58.66 3.59
N GLN A 214 -47.77 -58.31 4.04
CA GLN A 214 -48.44 -59.04 5.11
C GLN A 214 -48.65 -60.51 4.71
N VAL A 215 -48.29 -61.42 5.62
CA VAL A 215 -48.58 -62.85 5.45
C VAL A 215 -50.05 -63.10 5.74
N ALA A 216 -50.70 -63.93 4.91
CA ALA A 216 -52.12 -64.28 5.07
C ALA A 216 -52.38 -64.99 6.42
N ALA A 217 -53.60 -64.83 6.95
CA ALA A 217 -54.01 -65.50 8.19
C ALA A 217 -53.99 -67.03 8.03
N ILE A 218 -53.55 -67.74 9.07
CA ILE A 218 -53.54 -69.21 9.11
C ILE A 218 -54.45 -69.74 10.21
N CYS A 219 -55.00 -70.95 10.01
CA CYS A 219 -55.81 -71.63 11.01
C CYS A 219 -54.94 -72.22 12.14
N ALA A 220 -55.54 -72.43 13.32
CA ALA A 220 -54.86 -73.06 14.46
C ALA A 220 -54.35 -74.46 14.09
N GLY A 221 -53.06 -74.72 14.35
CA GLY A 221 -52.39 -76.00 14.04
C GLY A 221 -51.83 -76.12 12.61
N ALA A 222 -52.01 -75.12 11.73
CA ALA A 222 -51.41 -75.13 10.41
C ALA A 222 -49.90 -74.80 10.45
N SER A 223 -49.15 -75.33 9.49
CA SER A 223 -47.73 -75.02 9.32
C SER A 223 -47.54 -73.59 8.79
N LEU A 224 -46.69 -72.80 9.47
CA LEU A 224 -46.35 -71.45 9.06
C LEU A 224 -45.20 -71.45 8.04
N SER A 225 -45.37 -70.78 6.90
CA SER A 225 -44.28 -70.52 5.96
C SER A 225 -43.25 -69.54 6.55
N ALA A 226 -41.99 -69.65 6.15
CA ALA A 226 -40.94 -68.73 6.60
C ALA A 226 -41.31 -67.27 6.27
N LEU A 227 -41.07 -66.37 7.23
CA LEU A 227 -41.26 -64.94 7.02
C LEU A 227 -40.25 -64.41 5.99
N PRO A 228 -40.60 -63.40 5.17
CA PRO A 228 -39.63 -62.81 4.25
C PRO A 228 -38.45 -62.22 5.03
N THR A 229 -37.23 -62.56 4.64
CA THR A 229 -35.99 -62.03 5.26
C THR A 229 -35.45 -60.81 4.52
N THR A 230 -36.07 -60.44 3.40
CA THR A 230 -35.78 -59.23 2.61
C THR A 230 -37.06 -58.41 2.49
N SER A 231 -36.96 -57.11 2.75
CA SER A 231 -38.07 -56.18 2.54
C SER A 231 -38.38 -55.98 1.07
N ASN A 232 -39.59 -55.51 0.77
CA ASN A 232 -40.01 -55.11 -0.59
C ASN A 232 -39.14 -53.98 -1.18
N ASN A 233 -38.46 -53.20 -0.34
CA ASN A 233 -37.52 -52.15 -0.72
C ASN A 233 -36.07 -52.68 -0.78
N SER A 234 -35.90 -54.01 -0.86
CA SER A 234 -34.61 -54.71 -1.01
C SER A 234 -33.59 -54.48 0.12
N LEU A 235 -34.04 -53.99 1.27
CA LEU A 235 -33.22 -54.00 2.50
C LEU A 235 -33.23 -55.42 3.07
N THR A 236 -32.03 -55.96 3.33
CA THR A 236 -31.75 -57.24 4.02
C THR A 236 -31.43 -56.99 5.49
#